data_AF-T0RHA2-F1
#
_entry.id   AF-T0RHA2-F1
#
_cell.length_a   1.000
_cell.length_b   1.000
_cell.length_c   1.000
_cell.angle_alpha   90.00
_cell.angle_beta   90.00
_cell.angle_gamma   90.00
#
_symmetry.space_group_name_H-M   'P 1'
#
loop_
_entity.id
_entity.type
_entity.pdbx_description
1 polymer ?
#
loop_
_entity_poly.entity_id
_entity_poly.type
_entity_poly.pdbx_seq_one_letter_code
_entity_poly.pdbx_strand_id
1 'polypeptide(L)'
;MKPLVLVLFLLSITVQSWSNQIDVKNLTLNYKDDNGQGSFDKFIFDKYSYFDQQDFNMLYSNQDMIFDINGEEIVIRDEKGVFKDFSRFNVSNFSVATSNSKIEGNLPYLSGSSTESDLEITNARIQCKTTVRPPLEQDLFFFLEDCLANSNSSIKRVRINNKNKSELISLLEDTLEIEAEKVTSIDNISMEIKNGNFNLTMSLDTGLRVTVKMSGTIKYFDNQKMIRLSITKAKAGIFNIREKIFEEIEKRESDKLQVERPNIFIYLE
;
A
#
# COMPACT_ATOMS: atom_id res chain seq x y z
N MET A 1 6.76 -8.37 -4.59
CA MET A 1 5.74 -8.14 -3.54
C MET A 1 6.17 -7.13 -2.48
N LYS A 2 7.42 -7.16 -1.99
CA LYS A 2 7.95 -6.30 -0.91
C LYS A 2 7.67 -4.78 -1.04
N PRO A 3 7.72 -4.16 -2.24
CA PRO A 3 7.38 -2.73 -2.39
C PRO A 3 5.90 -2.40 -2.16
N LEU A 4 5.00 -3.34 -2.47
CA LEU A 4 3.58 -3.22 -2.15
C LEU A 4 3.35 -3.31 -0.63
N VAL A 5 4.13 -4.15 0.04
CA VAL A 5 4.12 -4.29 1.50
C VAL A 5 4.56 -2.99 2.18
N LEU A 6 5.54 -2.26 1.65
CA LEU A 6 5.90 -0.93 2.16
C LEU A 6 4.76 0.09 2.06
N VAL A 7 3.99 0.07 0.96
CA VAL A 7 2.80 0.92 0.84
C VAL A 7 1.75 0.53 1.84
N LEU A 8 1.46 -0.77 1.95
CA LEU A 8 0.52 -1.29 2.94
C LEU A 8 1.00 -1.01 4.37
N PHE A 9 2.31 -1.00 4.60
CA PHE A 9 2.92 -0.68 5.88
C PHE A 9 2.81 0.81 6.22
N LEU A 10 3.14 1.71 5.29
CA LEU A 10 2.90 3.15 5.47
C LEU A 10 1.43 3.47 5.75
N LEU A 11 0.53 2.61 5.25
CA LEU A 11 -0.90 2.65 5.55
C LEU A 11 -1.31 1.87 6.80
N SER A 12 -0.45 1.03 7.36
CA SER A 12 -0.70 0.30 8.61
C SER A 12 -0.12 1.01 9.82
N ILE A 13 0.97 1.79 9.67
CA ILE A 13 1.47 2.73 10.70
C ILE A 13 0.33 3.67 11.14
N THR A 14 -0.59 3.99 10.23
CA THR A 14 -1.75 4.83 10.53
C THR A 14 -2.84 4.14 11.34
N VAL A 15 -2.64 2.90 11.81
CA VAL A 15 -3.75 2.09 12.33
C VAL A 15 -3.42 1.39 13.65
N GLN A 16 -2.15 1.31 14.08
CA GLN A 16 -1.79 0.76 15.39
C GLN A 16 -1.98 1.74 16.58
N SER A 17 -2.30 3.02 16.36
CA SER A 17 -2.36 4.02 17.45
C SER A 17 -3.74 4.66 17.67
N TRP A 18 -4.84 3.99 17.31
CA TRP A 18 -6.14 4.64 17.17
C TRP A 18 -6.93 4.91 18.47
N SER A 19 -6.31 4.67 19.63
CA SER A 19 -6.70 5.40 20.84
C SER A 19 -6.44 6.91 20.70
N ASN A 20 -5.57 7.31 19.76
CA ASN A 20 -5.08 8.66 19.54
C ASN A 20 -5.27 9.10 18.06
N GLN A 21 -5.61 10.38 17.87
CA GLN A 21 -5.73 11.00 16.55
C GLN A 21 -4.39 10.89 15.82
N ILE A 22 -4.37 10.37 14.59
CA ILE A 22 -3.19 10.45 13.73
C ILE A 22 -3.37 11.63 12.79
N ASP A 23 -2.44 12.56 12.86
CA ASP A 23 -2.39 13.71 11.96
C ASP A 23 -0.93 14.03 11.66
N VAL A 24 -0.49 13.63 10.48
CA VAL A 24 0.85 13.91 9.96
C VAL A 24 0.69 14.81 8.74
N LYS A 25 1.44 15.91 8.71
CA LYS A 25 1.38 16.87 7.61
C LYS A 25 2.77 17.10 7.02
N ASN A 26 2.84 17.02 5.70
CA ASN A 26 4.03 17.31 4.90
C ASN A 26 5.30 16.54 5.32
N LEU A 27 5.15 15.29 5.76
CA LEU A 27 6.28 14.42 6.08
C LEU A 27 7.15 14.20 4.85
N THR A 28 8.41 14.59 4.97
CA THR A 28 9.47 14.29 4.02
C THR A 28 10.54 13.47 4.72
N LEU A 29 10.95 12.36 4.14
CA LEU A 29 11.91 11.43 4.73
C LEU A 29 12.85 10.93 3.64
N ASN A 30 14.15 10.98 3.91
CA ASN A 30 15.18 10.34 3.11
C ASN A 30 15.89 9.32 4.00
N TYR A 31 15.87 8.06 3.57
CA TYR A 31 16.51 6.94 4.25
C TYR A 31 17.51 6.26 3.33
N LYS A 32 18.66 5.89 3.89
CA LYS A 32 19.75 5.19 3.24
C LYS A 32 20.58 4.40 4.26
N ASP A 33 20.77 3.11 4.01
CA ASP A 33 21.70 2.24 4.73
C ASP A 33 21.56 2.39 6.26
N ASP A 34 20.36 2.08 6.76
CA ASP A 34 19.97 2.15 8.18
C ASP A 34 19.87 3.54 8.80
N ASN A 35 20.21 4.60 8.07
CA ASN A 35 20.17 5.98 8.55
C ASN A 35 19.18 6.81 7.73
N GLY A 36 18.54 7.80 8.35
CA GLY A 36 17.67 8.71 7.64
C GLY A 36 17.55 10.07 8.30
N GLN A 37 16.99 11.00 7.55
CA GLN A 37 16.66 12.34 8.01
C GLN A 37 15.38 12.80 7.34
N GLY A 38 14.63 13.64 8.03
CA GLY A 38 13.37 14.14 7.49
C GLY A 38 12.86 15.37 8.21
N SER A 39 11.68 15.79 7.78
CA SER A 39 10.93 16.89 8.39
C SER A 39 9.43 16.66 8.25
N PHE A 40 8.66 17.33 9.11
CA PHE A 40 7.21 17.40 9.04
C PHE A 40 6.72 18.75 9.57
N ASP A 41 5.53 19.19 9.16
CA ASP A 41 4.89 20.43 9.66
C ASP A 41 4.02 20.16 10.90
N LYS A 42 3.51 18.93 11.01
CA LYS A 42 2.64 18.48 12.09
C LYS A 42 2.81 16.98 12.25
N PHE A 43 2.90 16.51 13.49
CA PHE A 43 2.93 15.10 13.83
C PHE A 43 2.16 14.86 15.12
N ILE A 44 1.00 14.22 15.01
CA ILE A 44 0.25 13.70 16.13
C ILE A 44 0.19 12.18 15.95
N PHE A 45 0.77 11.46 16.91
CA PHE A 45 0.76 10.00 16.95
C PHE A 45 0.89 9.54 18.40
N ASP A 46 -0.04 8.73 18.85
CA ASP A 46 -0.10 8.28 20.24
C ASP A 46 -0.06 9.46 21.24
N LYS A 47 0.87 9.45 22.20
CA LYS A 47 1.09 10.53 23.18
C LYS A 47 1.91 11.71 22.63
N TYR A 48 2.48 11.59 21.42
CA TYR A 48 3.37 12.59 20.84
C TYR A 48 2.56 13.60 20.02
N SER A 49 2.85 14.89 20.20
CA SER A 49 2.13 15.97 19.51
C SER A 49 3.06 17.14 19.24
N TYR A 50 3.38 17.34 17.97
CA TYR A 50 4.19 18.46 17.47
C TYR A 50 3.36 19.24 16.43
N PHE A 51 3.28 20.56 16.59
CA PHE A 51 2.42 21.44 15.80
C PHE A 51 3.17 22.44 14.91
N ASP A 52 4.50 22.45 15.00
CA ASP A 52 5.38 23.30 14.21
C ASP A 52 6.32 22.43 13.37
N GLN A 53 6.95 23.04 12.38
CA GLN A 53 7.95 22.35 11.57
C GLN A 53 9.07 21.78 12.46
N GLN A 54 9.27 20.47 12.39
CA GLN A 54 10.37 19.78 13.05
C GLN A 54 11.22 19.08 12.01
N ASP A 55 12.53 19.07 12.26
CA ASP A 55 13.46 18.15 11.62
C ASP A 55 13.69 16.96 12.55
N PHE A 56 14.03 15.81 11.97
CA PHE A 56 14.32 14.61 12.74
C PHE A 56 15.43 13.78 12.08
N ASN A 57 16.17 13.06 12.91
CA ASN A 57 17.04 11.97 12.47
C ASN A 57 16.31 10.64 12.65
N MET A 58 16.63 9.66 11.82
CA MET A 58 16.07 8.32 11.88
C MET A 58 17.20 7.29 11.88
N LEU A 59 17.11 6.29 12.74
CA LEU A 59 18.00 5.15 12.78
C LEU A 59 17.17 3.86 12.75
N TYR A 60 17.51 2.93 11.88
CA TYR A 60 16.98 1.58 11.89
C TYR A 60 17.97 0.65 12.60
N SER A 61 17.58 0.07 13.73
CA SER A 61 18.44 -0.81 14.52
C SER A 61 17.61 -1.83 15.26
N ASN A 62 18.04 -3.11 15.26
CA ASN A 62 17.36 -4.19 15.98
C ASN A 62 15.86 -4.32 15.68
N GLN A 63 15.44 -4.10 14.42
CA GLN A 63 14.03 -4.06 13.99
C GLN A 63 13.22 -2.89 14.54
N ASP A 64 13.86 -1.89 15.14
CA ASP A 64 13.21 -0.68 15.59
C ASP A 64 13.61 0.49 14.68
N MET A 65 12.63 1.31 14.30
CA MET A 65 12.84 2.64 13.75
C MET A 65 12.84 3.63 14.91
N ILE A 66 13.97 4.29 15.11
CA ILE A 66 14.18 5.28 16.15
C ILE A 66 14.18 6.65 15.48
N PHE A 67 13.23 7.50 15.83
CA PHE A 67 13.15 8.89 15.39
C PHE A 67 13.64 9.79 16.52
N ASP A 68 14.70 10.55 16.28
CA ASP A 68 15.20 11.56 17.21
C ASP A 68 14.69 12.94 16.78
N ILE A 69 13.82 13.51 17.60
CA ILE A 69 13.20 14.83 17.43
C ILE A 69 13.64 15.71 18.60
N ASN A 70 14.60 16.61 18.37
CA ASN A 70 15.14 17.51 19.39
C ASN A 70 15.64 16.80 20.66
N GLY A 71 16.22 15.60 20.54
CA GLY A 71 16.70 14.79 21.66
C GLY A 71 15.65 13.91 22.32
N GLU A 72 14.41 13.91 21.82
CA GLU A 72 13.37 12.95 22.20
C GLU A 72 13.34 11.79 21.21
N GLU A 73 13.46 10.56 21.72
CA GLU A 73 13.42 9.35 20.90
C GLU A 73 12.01 8.75 20.85
N ILE A 74 11.47 8.61 19.65
CA ILE A 74 10.26 7.85 19.36
C ILE A 74 10.67 6.54 18.72
N VAL A 75 10.25 5.42 19.32
CA VAL A 75 10.60 4.07 18.83
C VAL A 75 9.36 3.41 18.23
N ILE A 76 9.47 3.00 16.97
CA ILE A 76 8.44 2.25 16.25
C ILE A 76 9.03 0.90 15.83
N ARG A 77 8.42 -0.19 16.28
CA ARG A 77 8.89 -1.55 15.96
C ARG A 77 8.43 -1.98 14.56
N ASP A 78 9.38 -2.43 13.73
CA ASP A 78 9.15 -3.05 12.43
C ASP A 78 9.03 -4.58 12.58
N GLU A 79 7.91 -5.02 13.14
CA GLU A 79 7.66 -6.45 13.44
C GLU A 79 7.73 -7.35 12.19
N LYS A 80 7.45 -6.79 11.01
CA LYS A 80 7.42 -7.53 9.75
C LYS A 80 8.69 -7.33 8.92
N GLY A 81 9.68 -6.56 9.41
CA GLY A 81 10.95 -6.33 8.74
C GLY A 81 10.84 -5.62 7.39
N VAL A 82 9.80 -4.80 7.21
CA VAL A 82 9.50 -4.12 5.93
C VAL A 82 10.62 -3.18 5.52
N PHE A 83 11.25 -2.47 6.45
CA PHE A 83 12.31 -1.50 6.14
C PHE A 83 13.65 -2.15 5.84
N LYS A 84 13.93 -3.31 6.47
CA LYS A 84 15.15 -4.08 6.24
C LYS A 84 15.35 -4.45 4.77
N ASP A 85 14.26 -4.59 4.03
CA ASP A 85 14.30 -4.94 2.61
C ASP A 85 14.67 -3.75 1.69
N PHE A 86 14.69 -2.52 2.20
CA PHE A 86 15.07 -1.33 1.43
C PHE A 86 16.46 -0.83 1.82
N SER A 87 17.32 -0.68 0.83
CA SER A 87 18.61 0.02 1.00
C SER A 87 18.41 1.53 1.08
N ARG A 88 17.42 2.04 0.34
CA ARG A 88 17.09 3.46 0.26
C ARG A 88 15.59 3.64 0.09
N PHE A 89 15.02 4.66 0.71
CA PHE A 89 13.71 5.15 0.30
C PHE A 89 13.58 6.65 0.56
N ASN A 90 12.77 7.31 -0.27
CA ASN A 90 12.43 8.71 -0.13
C ASN A 90 10.92 8.85 -0.13
N VAL A 91 10.41 9.62 0.83
CA VAL A 91 9.02 10.04 0.93
C VAL A 91 9.00 11.55 0.83
N SER A 92 8.11 12.11 0.03
CA SER A 92 7.97 13.57 -0.08
C SER A 92 6.54 14.01 0.16
N ASN A 93 6.38 14.92 1.12
CA ASN A 93 5.13 15.57 1.47
C ASN A 93 3.98 14.59 1.76
N PHE A 94 4.29 13.46 2.42
CA PHE A 94 3.25 12.55 2.90
C PHE A 94 2.39 13.27 3.94
N SER A 95 1.08 13.14 3.80
CA SER A 95 0.13 13.64 4.78
C SER A 95 -0.92 12.58 5.04
N VAL A 96 -1.26 12.38 6.30
CA VAL A 96 -2.42 11.60 6.72
C VAL A 96 -3.18 12.38 7.78
N ALA A 97 -4.49 12.45 7.62
CA ALA A 97 -5.37 13.04 8.61
C ALA A 97 -6.49 12.05 8.95
N THR A 98 -6.73 11.89 10.24
CA THR A 98 -7.86 11.12 10.77
C THR A 98 -8.88 12.07 11.38
N SER A 99 -10.15 11.80 11.11
CA SER A 99 -11.29 12.51 11.68
C SER A 99 -12.35 11.51 12.11
N ASN A 100 -13.39 11.96 12.80
CA ASN A 100 -14.41 11.10 13.42
C ASN A 100 -15.00 10.00 12.50
N SER A 101 -15.04 10.22 11.19
CA SER A 101 -15.60 9.27 10.22
C SER A 101 -14.79 9.13 8.93
N LYS A 102 -13.56 9.65 8.89
CA LYS A 102 -12.78 9.68 7.66
C LYS A 102 -11.29 9.61 7.92
N ILE A 103 -10.60 8.79 7.14
CA ILE A 103 -9.14 8.84 6.99
C ILE A 103 -8.82 9.33 5.59
N GLU A 104 -7.93 10.32 5.50
CA GLU A 104 -7.39 10.81 4.25
C GLU A 104 -5.87 10.69 4.27
N GLY A 105 -5.33 9.91 3.36
CA GLY A 105 -3.90 9.82 3.08
C GLY A 105 -3.59 10.43 1.72
N ASN A 106 -2.53 11.21 1.64
CA ASN A 106 -1.97 11.73 0.40
C ASN A 106 -0.46 11.52 0.42
N LEU A 107 0.04 10.77 -0.56
CA LEU A 107 1.44 10.46 -0.79
C LEU A 107 1.80 10.95 -2.20
N PRO A 108 2.27 12.21 -2.33
CA PRO A 108 2.66 12.78 -3.61
C PRO A 108 3.77 12.00 -4.30
N TYR A 109 4.77 11.56 -3.53
CA TYR A 109 5.90 10.81 -4.05
C TYR A 109 6.48 9.87 -3.01
N LEU A 110 6.76 8.64 -3.45
CA LEU A 110 7.59 7.68 -2.76
C LEU A 110 8.52 7.02 -3.75
N SER A 111 9.78 6.88 -3.42
CA SER A 111 10.73 6.03 -4.14
C SER A 111 11.41 5.08 -3.17
N GLY A 112 11.67 3.85 -3.56
CA GLY A 112 12.43 2.89 -2.77
C GLY A 112 13.33 2.05 -3.66
N SER A 113 14.50 1.67 -3.15
CA SER A 113 15.43 0.77 -3.82
C SER A 113 15.77 -0.40 -2.90
N SER A 114 15.54 -1.62 -3.38
CA SER A 114 16.04 -2.85 -2.78
C SER A 114 17.17 -3.44 -3.63
N THR A 115 17.71 -4.57 -3.18
CA THR A 115 18.66 -5.37 -3.96
C THR A 115 18.06 -5.82 -5.30
N GLU A 116 16.77 -6.16 -5.30
CA GLU A 116 16.06 -6.78 -6.43
C GLU A 116 15.34 -5.77 -7.34
N SER A 117 14.85 -4.66 -6.79
CA SER A 117 13.95 -3.76 -7.52
C SER A 117 14.01 -2.32 -7.04
N ASP A 118 13.75 -1.38 -7.93
CA ASP A 118 13.35 -0.02 -7.58
C ASP A 118 11.82 0.13 -7.71
N LEU A 119 11.23 0.88 -6.78
CA LEU A 119 9.83 1.27 -6.76
C LEU A 119 9.75 2.79 -6.80
N GLU A 120 8.86 3.32 -7.61
CA GLU A 120 8.42 4.71 -7.54
C GLU A 120 6.90 4.74 -7.54
N ILE A 121 6.32 5.54 -6.65
CA ILE A 121 4.89 5.79 -6.53
C ILE A 121 4.68 7.28 -6.61
N THR A 122 3.75 7.70 -7.46
CA THR A 122 3.42 9.11 -7.64
C THR A 122 1.93 9.33 -7.42
N ASN A 123 1.60 10.33 -6.60
CA ASN A 123 0.24 10.76 -6.23
C ASN A 123 -0.65 9.57 -5.83
N ALA A 124 -0.25 8.85 -4.79
CA ALA A 124 -1.15 7.94 -4.11
C ALA A 124 -2.06 8.73 -3.16
N ARG A 125 -3.35 8.44 -3.19
CA ARG A 125 -4.40 9.06 -2.38
C ARG A 125 -5.33 7.98 -1.89
N ILE A 126 -5.65 8.00 -0.61
CA ILE A 126 -6.60 7.09 0.00
C ILE A 126 -7.60 7.92 0.78
N GLN A 127 -8.87 7.65 0.55
CA GLN A 127 -9.98 8.20 1.31
C GLN A 127 -10.82 7.04 1.79
N CYS A 128 -10.85 6.83 3.09
CA CYS A 128 -11.69 5.83 3.71
C CYS A 128 -12.77 6.53 4.53
N LYS A 129 -14.00 6.05 4.43
CA LYS A 129 -15.11 6.52 5.25
C LYS A 129 -15.50 5.41 6.22
N THR A 130 -15.49 5.73 7.50
CA THR A 130 -15.92 4.80 8.55
C THR A 130 -17.34 5.13 8.94
N THR A 131 -18.14 4.09 9.17
CA THR A 131 -19.55 4.24 9.56
C THR A 131 -19.75 4.17 11.05
N VAL A 132 -18.80 3.54 11.75
CA VAL A 132 -18.80 3.36 13.19
C VAL A 132 -17.54 3.99 13.75
N ARG A 133 -17.67 4.72 14.86
CA ARG A 133 -16.51 5.11 15.66
C ARG A 133 -16.12 3.88 16.47
N PRO A 134 -15.01 3.18 16.17
CA PRO A 134 -14.60 2.05 16.97
C PRO A 134 -14.38 2.51 18.42
N PRO A 135 -14.72 1.68 19.42
CA PRO A 135 -14.29 1.89 20.79
C PRO A 135 -12.77 2.07 20.85
N LEU A 136 -12.28 2.90 21.79
CA LEU A 136 -10.86 3.25 22.00
C LEU A 136 -9.89 2.05 22.13
N GLU A 137 -10.42 0.85 22.35
CA GLU A 137 -9.66 -0.38 22.59
C GLU A 137 -9.73 -1.39 21.43
N GLN A 138 -10.40 -1.06 20.31
CA GLN A 138 -10.58 -2.03 19.24
C GLN A 138 -9.46 -2.07 18.20
N ASP A 139 -9.25 -3.31 17.76
CA ASP A 139 -8.20 -3.84 16.92
C ASP A 139 -8.17 -3.21 15.51
N LEU A 140 -6.96 -3.11 14.95
CA LEU A 140 -6.60 -2.66 13.59
C LEU A 140 -7.58 -3.13 12.50
N PHE A 141 -8.13 -4.32 12.70
CA PHE A 141 -8.96 -5.01 11.76
C PHE A 141 -10.38 -4.46 11.60
N PHE A 142 -10.94 -3.79 12.60
CA PHE A 142 -12.27 -3.17 12.47
C PHE A 142 -12.24 -2.03 11.43
N PHE A 143 -11.16 -1.26 11.42
CA PHE A 143 -10.94 -0.21 10.44
C PHE A 143 -10.82 -0.76 9.02
N LEU A 144 -10.08 -1.87 8.88
CA LEU A 144 -9.91 -2.54 7.60
C LEU A 144 -11.26 -2.94 7.01
N GLU A 145 -12.19 -3.46 7.84
CA GLU A 145 -13.55 -3.77 7.39
C GLU A 145 -14.26 -2.54 6.81
N ASP A 146 -14.27 -1.43 7.55
CA ASP A 146 -14.95 -0.20 7.13
C ASP A 146 -14.33 0.39 5.85
N CYS A 147 -13.00 0.37 5.71
CA CYS A 147 -12.35 0.81 4.46
C CYS A 147 -12.59 -0.13 3.30
N LEU A 148 -12.66 -1.43 3.54
CA LEU A 148 -13.02 -2.41 2.52
C LEU A 148 -14.52 -2.39 2.23
N ALA A 149 -15.34 -1.72 3.05
CA ALA A 149 -16.73 -1.45 2.73
C ALA A 149 -16.88 -0.16 1.91
N ASN A 150 -16.18 0.92 2.29
CA ASN A 150 -16.36 2.26 1.72
C ASN A 150 -15.04 3.03 1.61
N SER A 151 -14.34 2.90 0.49
CA SER A 151 -13.13 3.67 0.23
C SER A 151 -12.97 4.06 -1.24
N ASN A 152 -12.25 5.15 -1.45
CA ASN A 152 -11.76 5.54 -2.75
C ASN A 152 -10.25 5.69 -2.65
N SER A 153 -9.52 4.92 -3.44
CA SER A 153 -8.08 4.99 -3.52
C SER A 153 -7.63 5.18 -4.96
N SER A 154 -6.61 6.00 -5.15
CA SER A 154 -6.04 6.26 -6.48
C SER A 154 -4.54 6.41 -6.35
N ILE A 155 -3.82 5.90 -7.33
CA ILE A 155 -2.38 6.03 -7.47
C ILE A 155 -2.13 6.43 -8.93
N LYS A 156 -1.68 7.67 -9.15
CA LYS A 156 -1.48 8.17 -10.53
C LYS A 156 -0.44 7.34 -11.29
N ARG A 157 0.59 6.85 -10.62
CA ARG A 157 1.65 6.06 -11.25
C ARG A 157 2.38 5.21 -10.24
N VAL A 158 2.70 3.98 -10.64
CA VAL A 158 3.63 3.07 -10.00
C VAL A 158 4.63 2.62 -11.05
N ARG A 159 5.91 2.99 -10.89
CA ARG A 159 7.00 2.41 -11.67
C ARG A 159 7.69 1.38 -10.84
N ILE A 160 7.85 0.19 -11.40
CA ILE A 160 8.64 -0.87 -10.78
C ILE A 160 9.75 -1.15 -11.78
N ASN A 161 10.96 -0.69 -11.46
CA ASN A 161 12.13 -1.06 -12.23
C ASN A 161 12.71 -2.32 -11.59
N ASN A 162 12.21 -3.46 -12.04
CA ASN A 162 12.68 -4.73 -11.50
C ASN A 162 13.97 -5.10 -12.23
N LYS A 163 15.07 -5.29 -11.48
CA LYS A 163 16.35 -5.72 -12.08
C LYS A 163 16.24 -7.13 -12.65
N ASN A 164 15.27 -7.90 -12.15
CA ASN A 164 14.84 -9.19 -12.67
C ASN A 164 13.46 -9.03 -13.32
N LYS A 165 13.17 -9.75 -14.41
CA LYS A 165 11.89 -9.66 -15.12
C LYS A 165 10.71 -9.81 -14.14
N SER A 166 9.81 -8.81 -14.07
CA SER A 166 8.63 -8.88 -13.18
C SER A 166 7.67 -9.95 -13.69
N GLU A 167 7.24 -10.85 -12.82
CA GLU A 167 6.33 -11.95 -13.17
C GLU A 167 4.91 -11.45 -13.54
N LEU A 168 4.50 -10.25 -13.09
CA LEU A 168 3.28 -9.61 -13.58
C LEU A 168 3.45 -9.19 -15.05
N ILE A 169 4.68 -8.83 -15.45
CA ILE A 169 5.00 -8.53 -16.85
C ILE A 169 4.93 -9.83 -17.66
N SER A 170 5.47 -10.95 -17.17
CA SER A 170 5.34 -12.23 -17.87
C SER A 170 3.89 -12.71 -18.03
N LEU A 171 3.02 -12.48 -17.04
CA LEU A 171 1.57 -12.73 -17.18
C LEU A 171 0.99 -11.98 -18.38
N LEU A 172 1.36 -10.71 -18.53
CA LEU A 172 0.86 -9.84 -19.59
C LEU A 172 1.46 -10.20 -20.95
N GLU A 173 2.71 -10.66 -21.00
CA GLU A 173 3.34 -11.22 -22.20
C GLU A 173 2.52 -12.38 -22.77
N ASP A 174 2.27 -13.41 -21.93
CA ASP A 174 1.51 -14.60 -22.31
C ASP A 174 0.03 -14.29 -22.58
N THR A 175 -0.48 -13.20 -22.00
CA THR A 175 -1.87 -12.79 -22.16
C THR A 175 -2.13 -12.01 -23.43
N LEU A 176 -1.22 -11.11 -23.76
CA LEU A 176 -1.41 -10.09 -24.79
C LEU A 176 -0.53 -10.32 -26.02
N GLU A 177 0.31 -11.37 -26.00
CA GLU A 177 1.32 -11.64 -27.04
C GLU A 177 2.26 -10.44 -27.25
N ILE A 178 2.54 -9.69 -26.18
CA ILE A 178 3.40 -8.51 -26.21
C ILE A 178 4.80 -8.91 -25.78
N GLU A 179 5.82 -8.46 -26.52
CA GLU A 179 7.22 -8.63 -26.12
C GLU A 179 7.51 -7.89 -24.79
N ALA A 180 7.89 -8.71 -23.81
CA ALA A 180 8.37 -8.42 -22.46
C ALA A 180 9.12 -7.12 -22.19
N GLU A 181 10.05 -6.77 -23.09
CA GLU A 181 11.08 -5.76 -22.84
C GLU A 181 10.51 -4.33 -22.77
N LYS A 182 9.19 -4.17 -22.95
CA LYS A 182 8.54 -2.87 -23.13
C LYS A 182 7.67 -2.43 -21.96
N VAL A 183 7.45 -3.24 -20.92
CA VAL A 183 6.59 -2.83 -19.79
C VAL A 183 7.38 -2.04 -18.75
N THR A 184 7.41 -0.72 -18.90
CA THR A 184 8.25 0.16 -18.06
C THR A 184 7.52 0.77 -16.87
N SER A 185 6.19 0.82 -16.89
CA SER A 185 5.39 1.45 -15.83
C SER A 185 3.92 1.05 -15.80
N ILE A 186 3.34 1.10 -14.60
CA ILE A 186 1.90 1.00 -14.36
C ILE A 186 1.38 2.40 -14.04
N ASP A 187 0.58 2.97 -14.93
CA ASP A 187 -0.02 4.29 -14.78
C ASP A 187 -1.49 4.20 -14.35
N ASN A 188 -2.00 5.26 -13.75
CA ASN A 188 -3.41 5.51 -13.45
C ASN A 188 -4.11 4.33 -12.76
N ILE A 189 -3.51 3.80 -11.69
CA ILE A 189 -4.16 2.79 -10.85
C ILE A 189 -5.25 3.50 -10.05
N SER A 190 -6.50 3.07 -10.19
CA SER A 190 -7.63 3.62 -9.48
C SER A 190 -8.45 2.46 -8.94
N MET A 191 -8.67 2.41 -7.64
CA MET A 191 -9.52 1.42 -6.99
C MET A 191 -10.61 2.13 -6.20
N GLU A 192 -11.85 1.97 -6.65
CA GLU A 192 -13.04 2.42 -5.93
C GLU A 192 -13.69 1.22 -5.26
N ILE A 193 -14.00 1.35 -3.96
CA ILE A 193 -14.73 0.34 -3.19
C ILE A 193 -16.00 0.98 -2.62
N LYS A 194 -17.16 0.42 -2.98
CA LYS A 194 -18.47 0.90 -2.53
C LYS A 194 -19.36 -0.27 -2.12
N ASN A 195 -19.78 -0.27 -0.86
CA ASN A 195 -20.56 -1.35 -0.26
C ASN A 195 -19.92 -2.74 -0.51
N GLY A 196 -18.60 -2.83 -0.36
CA GLY A 196 -17.83 -4.06 -0.59
C GLY A 196 -17.66 -4.46 -2.05
N ASN A 197 -18.19 -3.70 -3.03
CA ASN A 197 -17.90 -3.92 -4.44
C ASN A 197 -16.69 -3.08 -4.83
N PHE A 198 -15.71 -3.67 -5.51
CA PHE A 198 -14.54 -2.94 -5.98
C PHE A 198 -14.53 -2.81 -7.51
N ASN A 199 -14.01 -1.69 -8.00
CA ASN A 199 -13.64 -1.45 -9.38
C ASN A 199 -12.20 -0.97 -9.42
N LEU A 200 -11.31 -1.78 -9.99
CA LEU A 200 -9.91 -1.47 -10.23
C LEU A 200 -9.70 -1.15 -11.71
N THR A 201 -9.08 -0.02 -12.00
CA THR A 201 -8.57 0.31 -13.35
C THR A 201 -7.09 0.60 -13.23
N MET A 202 -6.28 0.08 -14.14
CA MET A 202 -4.87 0.42 -14.28
C MET A 202 -4.49 0.51 -15.76
N SER A 203 -3.54 1.36 -16.10
CA SER A 203 -2.97 1.47 -17.44
C SER A 203 -1.56 0.92 -17.42
N LEU A 204 -1.27 0.02 -18.34
CA LEU A 204 0.05 -0.56 -18.53
C LEU A 204 0.69 0.12 -19.73
N ASP A 205 1.90 0.64 -19.56
CA ASP A 205 2.70 1.12 -20.68
C ASP A 205 3.64 0.01 -21.12
N THR A 206 3.29 -0.65 -22.24
CA THR A 206 4.03 -1.76 -22.84
C THR A 206 4.59 -1.39 -24.22
N GLY A 207 4.75 -0.09 -24.50
CA GLY A 207 4.90 0.45 -25.85
C GLY A 207 3.56 0.63 -26.59
N LEU A 208 2.51 -0.07 -26.14
CA LEU A 208 1.11 0.23 -26.41
C LEU A 208 0.39 0.45 -25.07
N ARG A 209 -0.42 1.49 -24.96
CA ARG A 209 -1.16 1.77 -23.72
C ARG A 209 -2.33 0.80 -23.59
N VAL A 210 -2.20 -0.21 -22.71
CA VAL A 210 -3.25 -1.20 -22.43
C VAL A 210 -3.95 -0.85 -21.12
N THR A 211 -5.26 -0.70 -21.14
CA THR A 211 -6.04 -0.49 -19.90
C THR A 211 -6.59 -1.82 -19.38
N VAL A 212 -6.21 -2.17 -18.16
CA VAL A 212 -6.79 -3.29 -17.40
C VAL A 212 -7.91 -2.77 -16.51
N LYS A 213 -9.06 -3.44 -16.56
CA LYS A 213 -10.23 -3.18 -15.72
C LYS A 213 -10.64 -4.46 -15.01
N MET A 214 -10.73 -4.42 -13.70
CA MET A 214 -11.13 -5.53 -12.85
C MET A 214 -12.25 -5.08 -11.92
N SER A 215 -13.25 -5.93 -11.72
CA SER A 215 -14.34 -5.68 -10.79
C SER A 215 -14.71 -6.94 -10.02
N GLY A 216 -15.25 -6.75 -8.83
CA GLY A 216 -15.57 -7.85 -7.95
C GLY A 216 -16.11 -7.41 -6.60
N THR A 217 -16.04 -8.30 -5.62
CA THR A 217 -16.35 -7.98 -4.23
C THR A 217 -15.13 -8.21 -3.35
N ILE A 218 -15.03 -7.42 -2.28
CA ILE A 218 -14.02 -7.54 -1.25
C ILE A 218 -14.72 -7.59 0.10
N LYS A 219 -14.30 -8.52 0.96
CA LYS A 219 -14.87 -8.67 2.30
C LYS A 219 -13.79 -9.10 3.28
N TYR A 220 -13.80 -8.47 4.44
CA TYR A 220 -13.00 -8.90 5.58
C TYR A 220 -13.79 -9.85 6.49
N PHE A 221 -13.12 -10.86 7.02
CA PHE A 221 -13.65 -11.86 7.93
C PHE A 221 -12.83 -11.83 9.22
N ASP A 222 -13.33 -11.12 10.23
CA ASP A 222 -12.58 -10.86 11.46
C ASP A 222 -12.25 -12.12 12.26
N ASN A 223 -13.18 -13.07 12.33
CA ASN A 223 -12.98 -14.36 12.99
C ASN A 223 -11.84 -15.20 12.39
N GLN A 224 -11.52 -14.97 11.12
CA GLN A 224 -10.48 -15.69 10.38
C GLN A 224 -9.25 -14.82 10.11
N LYS A 225 -9.28 -13.53 10.52
CA LYS A 225 -8.29 -12.51 10.15
C LYS A 225 -7.96 -12.57 8.66
N MET A 226 -9.00 -12.61 7.81
CA MET A 226 -8.85 -12.94 6.39
C MET A 226 -9.59 -11.94 5.49
N ILE A 227 -8.97 -11.56 4.37
CA ILE A 227 -9.61 -10.83 3.28
C ILE A 227 -9.99 -11.80 2.17
N ARG A 228 -11.25 -11.78 1.75
CA ARG A 228 -11.71 -12.45 0.53
C ARG A 228 -11.91 -11.44 -0.59
N LEU A 229 -11.23 -11.65 -1.71
CA LEU A 229 -11.39 -10.91 -2.95
C LEU A 229 -12.06 -11.81 -4.00
N SER A 230 -13.31 -11.56 -4.35
CA SER A 230 -14.02 -12.30 -5.39
C SER A 230 -13.95 -11.53 -6.71
N ILE A 231 -13.18 -12.02 -7.70
CA ILE A 231 -13.05 -11.36 -9.00
C ILE A 231 -14.16 -11.85 -9.94
N THR A 232 -15.11 -10.98 -10.25
CA THR A 232 -16.21 -11.34 -11.17
C THR A 232 -15.82 -11.11 -12.63
N LYS A 233 -15.04 -10.06 -12.90
CA LYS A 233 -14.64 -9.64 -14.25
C LYS A 233 -13.24 -9.06 -14.23
N ALA A 234 -12.42 -9.45 -15.20
CA ALA A 234 -11.15 -8.79 -15.49
C ALA A 234 -10.92 -8.73 -17.00
N LYS A 235 -10.56 -7.55 -17.50
CA LYS A 235 -10.33 -7.31 -18.92
C LYS A 235 -9.06 -6.50 -19.15
N ALA A 236 -8.32 -6.81 -20.20
CA ALA A 236 -7.27 -5.97 -20.77
C ALA A 236 -7.72 -5.50 -22.15
N GLY A 237 -8.07 -4.23 -22.30
CA GLY A 237 -8.76 -3.76 -23.50
C GLY A 237 -10.07 -4.52 -23.73
N ILE A 238 -10.14 -5.29 -24.82
CA ILE A 238 -11.30 -6.14 -25.16
C ILE A 238 -11.16 -7.58 -24.65
N PHE A 239 -9.96 -8.02 -24.29
CA PHE A 239 -9.66 -9.40 -23.92
C PHE A 239 -10.09 -9.68 -22.49
N ASN A 240 -10.72 -10.83 -22.25
CA ASN A 240 -10.99 -11.33 -20.90
C ASN A 240 -9.72 -11.99 -20.37
N ILE A 241 -9.22 -11.48 -19.23
CA ILE A 241 -7.96 -11.93 -18.62
C ILE A 241 -8.18 -12.57 -17.24
N ARG A 242 -9.45 -12.82 -16.86
CA ARG A 242 -9.80 -13.28 -15.51
C ARG A 242 -9.13 -14.61 -15.17
N GLU A 243 -9.21 -15.60 -16.07
CA GLU A 243 -8.63 -16.93 -15.81
C GLU A 243 -7.10 -16.86 -15.69
N LYS A 244 -6.43 -16.07 -16.54
CA LYS A 244 -4.98 -15.87 -16.48
C LYS A 244 -4.52 -15.17 -15.20
N ILE A 245 -5.32 -14.23 -14.66
CA ILE A 245 -5.05 -13.65 -13.33
C ILE A 245 -5.09 -14.73 -12.25
N PHE A 246 -6.10 -15.61 -12.27
CA PHE A 246 -6.17 -16.69 -11.27
C PHE A 246 -5.01 -17.68 -11.40
N GLU A 247 -4.69 -18.12 -12.61
CA GLU A 247 -3.57 -19.04 -12.88
C GLU A 247 -2.24 -18.52 -12.30
N GLU A 248 -1.99 -17.21 -12.38
CA GLU A 248 -0.75 -16.62 -11.89
C GLU A 248 -0.72 -16.36 -10.38
N ILE A 249 -1.89 -16.19 -9.76
CA ILE A 249 -1.99 -16.10 -8.30
C ILE A 249 -1.90 -17.51 -7.70
N GLU A 250 -2.48 -18.53 -8.36
CA GLU A 250 -2.37 -19.94 -7.97
C GLU A 250 -0.92 -20.43 -7.90
N LYS A 251 -0.08 -19.99 -8.85
CA LYS A 251 1.37 -20.26 -8.82
C LYS A 251 2.09 -19.73 -7.58
N ARG A 252 1.45 -18.83 -6.81
CA ARG A 252 2.00 -18.18 -5.62
C ARG A 252 1.23 -18.54 -4.35
N GLU A 253 0.39 -19.57 -4.40
CA GLU A 253 -0.29 -20.00 -3.20
C GLU A 253 0.70 -20.31 -2.09
N SER A 254 0.29 -19.95 -0.89
CA SER A 254 1.03 -20.11 0.36
C SER A 254 0.04 -20.28 1.50
N ASP A 255 0.54 -20.48 2.71
CA ASP A 255 -0.24 -20.37 3.94
C ASP A 255 -0.99 -19.03 4.06
N LYS A 256 -0.43 -17.94 3.53
CA LYS A 256 -1.02 -16.59 3.61
C LYS A 256 -1.84 -16.17 2.39
N LEU A 257 -1.80 -16.94 1.31
CA LEU A 257 -2.48 -16.63 0.06
C LEU A 257 -3.05 -17.91 -0.55
N GLN A 258 -4.38 -18.03 -0.59
CA GLN A 258 -5.07 -19.17 -1.19
C GLN A 258 -6.00 -18.71 -2.31
N VAL A 259 -6.23 -19.57 -3.29
CA VAL A 259 -7.10 -19.30 -4.43
C VAL A 259 -8.14 -20.41 -4.55
N GLU A 260 -9.41 -20.06 -4.36
CA GLU A 260 -10.53 -20.92 -4.71
C GLU A 260 -11.44 -20.14 -5.64
N ARG A 261 -11.23 -20.29 -6.96
CA ARG A 261 -11.94 -19.50 -7.99
C ARG A 261 -13.46 -19.46 -7.72
N PRO A 262 -14.10 -18.26 -7.75
CA PRO A 262 -13.58 -16.96 -8.19
C PRO A 262 -13.00 -16.11 -7.04
N ASN A 263 -12.53 -16.73 -5.96
CA ASN A 263 -12.06 -16.07 -4.75
C ASN A 263 -10.54 -16.18 -4.59
N ILE A 264 -9.95 -15.10 -4.07
CA ILE A 264 -8.59 -15.08 -3.52
C ILE A 264 -8.74 -14.77 -2.03
N PHE A 265 -8.08 -15.54 -1.20
CA PHE A 265 -8.08 -15.41 0.25
C PHE A 265 -6.69 -14.99 0.71
N ILE A 266 -6.64 -13.91 1.49
CA ILE A 266 -5.40 -13.35 2.06
C ILE A 266 -5.53 -13.42 3.57
N TYR A 267 -4.67 -14.18 4.22
CA TYR A 267 -4.65 -14.33 5.69
C TYR A 267 -3.70 -13.30 6.31
N LEU A 268 -4.18 -12.61 7.35
CA LEU A 268 -3.50 -11.51 8.02
C LEU A 268 -2.95 -12.00 9.37
N GLU A 269 -1.90 -12.82 9.31
CA GLU A 269 -1.10 -13.26 10.47
C GLU A 269 0.16 -12.40 10.67
#